data_AF-A0A8T3XTG3-F1
#
_entry.id   AF-A0A8T3XTG3-F1
#
_cell.length_a   1.000
_cell.length_b   1.000
_cell.length_c   1.000
_cell.angle_alpha   90.00
_cell.angle_beta   90.00
_cell.angle_gamma   90.00
#
_symmetry.space_group_name_H-M   'P 1'
#
loop_
_entity.id
_entity.type
_entity.pdbx_description
1 polymer ?
#
loop_
_entity_poly.entity_id
_entity_poly.type
_entity_poly.pdbx_seq_one_letter_code
_entity_poly.pdbx_strand_id
1 'polypeptide(L)'
;MNKRPTIPSNKKLLLVGYGILALVIGIIIVVFLNSQDTVSSANSRTVPWRHIHGLGIEPADHTILYISTHGDFYHSHDGGPPFKVDIVRADYMAFNAPPTIGIPLYASGHPSTGGNTGLIKSLDGGQSWERVATILEPPVDFHAMTISKSDPSIIIGFDSGGRGLFKTTDAGITWETLQYPDVVSALTISPNDPNMAFAGTGKGIFVSNEHE
;
A
#
# COMPACT_ATOMS: atom_id res chain seq x y z
N MET A 1 11.73 80.58 -32.27
CA MET A 1 12.31 80.56 -30.92
C MET A 1 11.51 79.56 -30.08
N ASN A 2 11.95 78.30 -29.97
CA ASN A 2 11.31 77.28 -29.12
C ASN A 2 12.41 76.62 -28.28
N LYS A 3 12.46 76.92 -26.97
CA LYS A 3 13.37 76.24 -26.04
C LYS A 3 12.85 74.83 -25.82
N ARG A 4 13.65 73.81 -26.16
CA ARG A 4 13.36 72.42 -25.75
C ARG A 4 13.35 72.37 -24.21
N PRO A 5 12.32 71.80 -23.58
CA PRO A 5 12.30 71.70 -22.13
C PRO A 5 13.42 70.76 -21.66
N THR A 6 14.36 71.29 -20.87
CA THR A 6 15.40 70.51 -20.20
C THR A 6 14.81 69.88 -18.94
N ILE A 7 14.68 68.55 -18.93
CA ILE A 7 14.25 67.80 -17.74
C ILE A 7 15.32 67.97 -16.64
N PRO A 8 14.96 68.46 -15.44
CA PRO A 8 15.87 68.61 -14.29
C PRO A 8 16.64 67.31 -13.98
N SER A 9 17.94 67.40 -13.67
CA SER A 9 18.83 66.22 -13.52
C SER A 9 18.36 65.24 -12.44
N ASN A 10 17.72 65.74 -11.38
CA ASN A 10 17.10 64.93 -10.32
C ASN A 10 15.91 64.07 -10.82
N LYS A 11 15.14 64.54 -11.81
CA LYS A 11 14.07 63.75 -12.44
C LYS A 11 14.61 62.63 -13.33
N LYS A 12 15.78 62.81 -13.95
CA LYS A 12 16.48 61.74 -14.69
C LYS A 12 16.98 60.64 -13.74
N LEU A 13 17.54 61.02 -12.59
CA LEU A 13 18.01 60.06 -11.58
C LEU A 13 16.85 59.25 -10.98
N LEU A 14 15.72 59.92 -10.70
CA LEU A 14 14.48 59.26 -10.26
C LEU A 14 13.94 58.27 -11.30
N LEU A 15 13.87 58.65 -12.59
CA LEU A 15 13.45 57.74 -13.66
C LEU A 15 14.36 56.51 -13.80
N VAL A 16 15.69 56.69 -13.66
CA VAL A 16 16.65 55.57 -13.69
C VAL A 16 16.46 54.66 -12.47
N GLY A 17 16.20 55.22 -11.28
CA GLY A 17 15.88 54.47 -10.07
C GLY A 17 14.61 53.64 -10.20
N TYR A 18 13.54 54.21 -10.76
CA TYR A 18 12.29 53.46 -11.05
C TYR A 18 12.50 52.39 -12.12
N GLY A 19 13.33 52.65 -13.14
CA GLY A 19 13.67 51.66 -14.17
C GLY A 19 14.43 50.46 -13.61
N ILE A 20 15.40 50.69 -12.72
CA ILE A 20 16.17 49.62 -12.05
C ILE A 20 15.28 48.83 -11.10
N LEU A 21 14.42 49.50 -10.32
CA LEU A 21 13.49 48.84 -9.39
C LEU A 21 12.48 47.96 -10.15
N ALA A 22 11.94 48.43 -11.27
CA ALA A 22 11.04 47.65 -12.11
C ALA A 22 11.73 46.43 -12.73
N LEU A 23 13.00 46.56 -13.12
CA LEU A 23 13.80 45.44 -13.63
C LEU A 23 14.04 44.37 -12.56
N VAL A 24 14.40 44.79 -11.33
CA VAL A 24 14.63 43.87 -10.20
C VAL A 24 13.34 43.15 -9.80
N ILE A 25 12.22 43.87 -9.71
CA ILE A 25 10.91 43.25 -9.45
C ILE A 25 10.53 42.28 -10.57
N GLY A 26 10.78 42.65 -11.84
CA GLY A 26 10.56 41.76 -12.98
C GLY A 26 11.38 40.48 -12.91
N ILE A 27 12.67 40.57 -12.52
CA ILE A 27 13.54 39.41 -12.32
C ILE A 27 13.05 38.55 -11.15
N ILE A 28 12.67 39.14 -10.02
CA ILE A 28 12.15 38.41 -8.87
C ILE A 28 10.84 37.72 -9.23
N ILE A 29 9.94 38.37 -9.98
CA ILE A 29 8.69 37.76 -10.47
C ILE A 29 9.01 36.61 -11.43
N VAL A 30 9.95 36.75 -12.36
CA VAL A 30 10.33 35.66 -13.27
C VAL A 30 10.95 34.49 -12.51
N VAL A 31 11.82 34.74 -11.53
CA VAL A 31 12.39 33.69 -10.66
C VAL A 31 11.29 33.04 -9.83
N PHE A 32 10.36 33.81 -9.29
CA PHE A 32 9.25 33.30 -8.49
C PHE A 32 8.27 32.47 -9.34
N LEU A 33 7.90 32.93 -10.53
CA LEU A 33 7.07 32.20 -11.49
C LEU A 33 7.76 30.92 -12.00
N ASN A 34 9.10 30.93 -12.14
CA ASN A 34 9.86 29.73 -12.47
C ASN A 34 10.06 28.78 -11.27
N SER A 35 9.89 29.27 -10.03
CA SER A 35 9.96 28.46 -8.80
C SER A 35 8.63 27.85 -8.39
N GLN A 36 7.52 28.32 -8.98
CA GLN A 36 6.19 27.76 -8.79
C GLN A 36 6.00 26.58 -9.74
N ASP A 37 6.53 25.43 -9.31
CA ASP A 37 6.02 24.09 -9.60
C ASP A 37 5.55 23.82 -11.03
N THR A 38 6.51 23.59 -11.93
CA THR A 38 6.31 22.46 -12.83
C THR A 38 6.50 21.19 -12.01
N VAL A 39 5.43 20.70 -11.37
CA VAL A 39 5.34 19.25 -11.11
C VAL A 39 5.34 18.63 -12.50
N SER A 40 6.53 18.27 -12.97
CA SER A 40 6.67 17.62 -14.26
C SER A 40 5.84 16.34 -14.20
N SER A 41 4.86 16.26 -15.09
CA SER A 41 4.07 15.05 -15.36
C SER A 41 4.92 13.90 -15.93
N ALA A 42 6.25 14.03 -15.91
CA ALA A 42 7.23 13.00 -16.27
C ALA A 42 7.41 11.93 -15.16
N ASN A 43 6.75 12.08 -14.01
CA ASN A 43 6.82 11.13 -12.91
C ASN A 43 5.70 10.07 -12.92
N SER A 44 5.02 9.87 -14.06
CA SER A 44 4.15 8.69 -14.20
C SER A 44 5.04 7.44 -14.28
N ARG A 45 5.50 6.98 -13.11
CA ARG A 45 6.10 5.68 -12.85
C ARG A 45 5.02 4.59 -12.99
N THR A 46 4.33 4.61 -14.13
CA THR A 46 3.15 3.81 -14.39
C THR A 46 3.62 2.44 -14.86
N VAL A 47 3.72 1.52 -13.91
CA VAL A 47 3.50 0.11 -14.23
C VAL A 47 2.07 0.01 -14.79
N PRO A 48 1.78 -0.76 -15.84
CA PRO A 48 0.40 -1.03 -16.24
C PRO A 48 -0.31 -1.75 -15.10
N TRP A 49 -0.90 -0.98 -14.20
CA TRP A 49 -1.43 -1.47 -12.94
C TRP A 49 -2.65 -2.35 -13.20
N ARG A 50 -2.68 -3.51 -12.55
CA ARG A 50 -3.92 -4.24 -12.25
C ARG A 50 -4.36 -3.86 -10.83
N HIS A 51 -5.48 -4.40 -10.37
CA HIS A 51 -5.96 -4.17 -9.00
C HIS A 51 -4.83 -4.48 -7.98
N ILE A 52 -4.58 -3.52 -7.08
CA ILE A 52 -3.70 -3.68 -5.92
C ILE A 52 -4.56 -4.23 -4.79
N HIS A 53 -4.11 -5.32 -4.19
CA HIS A 53 -4.84 -6.03 -3.15
C HIS A 53 -4.23 -5.84 -1.76
N GLY A 54 -2.94 -5.50 -1.69
CA GLY A 54 -2.27 -5.25 -0.43
C GLY A 54 -0.97 -4.48 -0.57
N LEU A 55 -0.65 -3.75 0.48
CA LEU A 55 0.59 -3.01 0.66
C LEU A 55 1.14 -3.31 2.05
N GLY A 56 2.45 -3.30 2.22
CA GLY A 56 3.06 -3.37 3.55
C GLY A 56 4.55 -3.11 3.52
N ILE A 57 5.12 -2.81 4.68
CA ILE A 57 6.52 -2.39 4.80
C ILE A 57 7.32 -3.51 5.43
N GLU A 58 8.56 -3.72 4.99
CA GLU A 58 9.49 -4.65 5.63
C GLU A 58 9.91 -4.14 7.01
N PRO A 59 9.62 -4.86 8.11
CA PRO A 59 9.94 -4.41 9.46
C PRO A 59 11.44 -4.28 9.77
N ALA A 60 12.31 -5.00 9.05
CA ALA A 60 13.77 -4.85 9.21
C ALA A 60 14.35 -3.67 8.38
N ASP A 61 13.65 -3.25 7.33
CA ASP A 61 14.08 -2.21 6.40
C ASP A 61 12.86 -1.43 5.88
N HIS A 62 12.53 -0.33 6.56
CA HIS A 62 11.36 0.48 6.22
C HIS A 62 11.46 1.21 4.86
N THR A 63 12.56 1.04 4.13
CA THR A 63 12.68 1.52 2.75
C THR A 63 11.96 0.61 1.75
N ILE A 64 11.69 -0.65 2.13
CA ILE A 64 11.07 -1.65 1.25
C ILE A 64 9.56 -1.66 1.44
N LEU A 65 8.84 -1.38 0.36
CA LEU A 65 7.39 -1.52 0.23
C LEU A 65 7.06 -2.79 -0.57
N TYR A 66 6.35 -3.71 0.05
CA TYR A 66 5.68 -4.85 -0.58
C TYR A 66 4.38 -4.43 -1.24
N ILE A 67 4.12 -4.93 -2.45
CA ILE A 67 2.92 -4.63 -3.23
C ILE A 67 2.38 -5.92 -3.83
N SER A 68 1.21 -6.35 -3.38
CA SER A 68 0.49 -7.48 -3.95
C SER A 68 -0.54 -7.01 -4.96
N THR A 69 -0.64 -7.72 -6.08
CA THR A 69 -1.55 -7.34 -7.18
C THR A 69 -2.29 -8.55 -7.72
N HIS A 70 -3.22 -8.27 -8.62
CA HIS A 70 -3.97 -9.29 -9.35
C HIS A 70 -3.13 -10.12 -10.35
N GLY A 71 -1.83 -9.87 -10.46
CA GLY A 71 -1.01 -10.55 -11.46
C GLY A 71 0.38 -10.91 -11.00
N ASP A 72 1.02 -10.05 -10.22
CA ASP A 72 2.41 -10.21 -9.84
C ASP A 72 2.65 -9.58 -8.45
N PHE A 73 3.79 -9.88 -7.84
CA PHE A 73 4.23 -9.31 -6.58
C PHE A 73 5.41 -8.37 -6.83
N TYR A 74 5.37 -7.18 -6.26
CA TYR A 74 6.37 -6.14 -6.51
C TYR A 74 6.96 -5.60 -5.21
N HIS A 75 8.21 -5.15 -5.30
CA HIS A 75 8.85 -4.29 -4.31
C HIS A 75 9.02 -2.88 -4.84
N SER A 76 9.03 -1.90 -3.96
CA SER A 76 9.56 -0.57 -4.19
C SER A 76 10.55 -0.23 -3.06
N HIS A 77 11.65 0.44 -3.38
CA HIS A 77 12.68 0.82 -2.43
C HIS A 77 12.80 2.34 -2.38
N ASP A 78 12.77 2.94 -1.18
CA ASP A 78 12.90 4.38 -0.94
C ASP A 78 11.94 5.23 -1.78
N GLY A 79 10.72 4.71 -1.98
CA GLY A 79 9.70 5.35 -2.81
C GLY A 79 10.07 5.39 -4.30
N GLY A 80 11.05 4.61 -4.75
CA GLY A 80 11.43 4.39 -6.15
C GLY A 80 10.35 3.67 -6.98
N PRO A 81 10.48 3.60 -8.31
CA PRO A 81 9.57 2.80 -9.13
C PRO A 81 9.55 1.32 -8.69
N PRO A 82 8.37 0.68 -8.59
CA PRO A 82 8.31 -0.73 -8.23
C PRO A 82 8.87 -1.66 -9.31
N PHE A 83 9.41 -2.80 -8.89
CA PHE A 83 9.87 -3.89 -9.75
C PHE A 83 9.30 -5.24 -9.28
N LYS A 84 9.02 -6.12 -10.25
CA LYS A 84 8.46 -7.46 -10.00
C LYS A 84 9.50 -8.35 -9.31
N VAL A 85 9.09 -9.14 -8.32
CA VAL A 85 9.98 -10.06 -7.59
C VAL A 85 9.53 -11.52 -7.61
N ASP A 86 8.24 -11.81 -7.77
CA ASP A 86 7.76 -13.19 -7.78
C ASP A 86 8.23 -13.95 -9.02
N ILE A 87 8.72 -15.16 -8.80
CA ILE A 87 9.22 -16.05 -9.86
C ILE A 87 8.06 -16.72 -10.61
N VAL A 88 6.97 -17.01 -9.89
CA VAL A 88 5.75 -17.61 -10.44
C VAL A 88 4.61 -16.62 -10.29
N ARG A 89 3.98 -16.30 -11.43
CA ARG A 89 2.87 -15.36 -11.52
C ARG A 89 1.65 -15.87 -10.74
N ALA A 90 1.07 -15.02 -9.89
CA ALA A 90 -0.17 -15.32 -9.17
C ALA A 90 -1.03 -14.06 -8.93
N ASP A 91 -2.31 -14.28 -8.71
CA ASP A 91 -3.26 -13.27 -8.23
C ASP A 91 -3.29 -13.31 -6.71
N TYR A 92 -2.79 -12.25 -6.06
CA TYR A 92 -2.66 -12.18 -4.59
C TYR A 92 -3.82 -11.38 -3.99
N MET A 93 -5.00 -11.99 -3.89
CA MET A 93 -6.25 -11.37 -3.45
C MET A 93 -6.26 -10.91 -1.99
N ALA A 94 -5.56 -11.61 -1.11
CA ALA A 94 -5.30 -11.15 0.25
C ALA A 94 -3.81 -11.22 0.55
N PHE A 95 -3.27 -10.18 1.18
CA PHE A 95 -1.85 -10.07 1.49
C PHE A 95 -1.63 -9.42 2.86
N ASN A 96 -0.70 -9.98 3.62
CA ASN A 96 -0.22 -9.43 4.88
C ASN A 96 1.31 -9.42 4.87
N ALA A 97 1.89 -8.22 4.97
CA ALA A 97 3.32 -8.07 5.21
C ALA A 97 3.71 -8.56 6.62
N PRO A 98 5.01 -8.86 6.85
CA PRO A 98 5.49 -9.26 8.16
C PRO A 98 5.14 -8.21 9.23
N PRO A 99 4.38 -8.57 10.28
CA PRO A 99 4.05 -7.63 11.35
C PRO A 99 5.27 -7.26 12.22
N THR A 100 6.27 -8.15 12.26
CA THR A 100 7.54 -8.00 13.00
C THR A 100 8.67 -8.76 12.30
N ILE A 101 9.92 -8.47 12.66
CA ILE A 101 11.11 -9.11 12.09
C ILE A 101 11.06 -10.63 12.30
N GLY A 102 11.35 -11.39 11.24
CA GLY A 102 11.41 -12.85 11.28
C GLY A 102 10.07 -13.56 11.05
N ILE A 103 8.97 -12.82 10.89
CA ILE A 103 7.69 -13.37 10.48
C ILE A 103 7.64 -13.40 8.94
N PRO A 104 7.15 -14.49 8.31
CA PRO A 104 7.01 -14.54 6.87
C PRO A 104 5.94 -13.57 6.35
N LEU A 105 6.00 -13.32 5.05
CA LEU A 105 4.88 -12.76 4.31
C LEU A 105 3.78 -13.82 4.22
N TYR A 106 2.51 -13.42 4.29
CA TYR A 106 1.37 -14.30 4.05
C TYR A 106 0.48 -13.77 2.94
N ALA A 107 -0.02 -14.66 2.10
CA ALA A 107 -0.97 -14.32 1.06
C ALA A 107 -1.98 -15.43 0.78
N SER A 108 -3.00 -15.10 -0.01
CA SER A 108 -3.97 -16.03 -0.61
C SER A 108 -4.47 -15.44 -1.93
N GLY A 109 -5.10 -16.29 -2.76
CA GLY A 109 -5.63 -15.93 -4.08
C GLY A 109 -5.44 -17.07 -5.08
N HIS A 110 -5.10 -16.77 -6.34
CA HIS A 110 -5.19 -17.73 -7.44
C HIS A 110 -3.85 -17.94 -8.16
N PRO A 111 -3.43 -19.19 -8.43
CA PRO A 111 -2.30 -19.44 -9.30
C PRO A 111 -2.69 -19.14 -10.76
N SER A 112 -1.72 -18.85 -11.62
CA SER A 112 -1.98 -18.59 -13.05
C SER A 112 -2.63 -19.77 -13.80
N THR A 113 -2.57 -20.97 -13.23
CA THR A 113 -3.17 -22.20 -13.77
C THR A 113 -4.65 -22.38 -13.40
N GLY A 114 -5.21 -21.50 -12.57
CA GLY A 114 -6.58 -21.58 -12.06
C GLY A 114 -6.70 -22.35 -10.74
N GLY A 115 -7.82 -22.16 -10.05
CA GLY A 115 -8.07 -22.65 -8.69
C GLY A 115 -7.62 -21.65 -7.62
N ASN A 116 -7.44 -22.13 -6.39
CA ASN A 116 -7.06 -21.33 -5.24
C ASN A 116 -5.72 -21.81 -4.68
N THR A 117 -4.92 -20.87 -4.18
CA THR A 117 -3.62 -21.15 -3.54
C THR A 117 -3.76 -21.61 -2.09
N GLY A 118 -4.90 -21.33 -1.44
CA GLY A 118 -5.04 -21.45 0.01
C GLY A 118 -4.27 -20.35 0.74
N LEU A 119 -3.88 -20.60 2.00
CA LEU A 119 -2.89 -19.76 2.67
C LEU A 119 -1.49 -20.15 2.18
N ILE A 120 -0.78 -19.20 1.59
CA ILE A 120 0.62 -19.31 1.20
C ILE A 120 1.49 -18.37 2.04
N LYS A 121 2.77 -18.72 2.22
CA LYS A 121 3.76 -17.86 2.86
C LYS A 121 5.03 -17.74 2.03
N SER A 122 5.77 -16.66 2.25
CA SER A 122 7.10 -16.45 1.68
C SER A 122 8.10 -16.06 2.77
N LEU A 123 9.30 -16.64 2.67
CA LEU A 123 10.45 -16.39 3.56
C LEU A 123 11.56 -15.59 2.87
N ASP A 124 11.40 -15.24 1.59
CA ASP A 124 12.43 -14.67 0.73
C ASP A 124 12.02 -13.34 0.09
N GLY A 125 11.11 -12.61 0.74
CA GLY A 125 10.61 -11.34 0.22
C GLY A 125 9.65 -11.52 -0.95
N GLY A 126 8.85 -12.58 -0.98
CA GLY A 126 7.83 -12.78 -2.01
C GLY A 126 8.37 -13.29 -3.35
N GLN A 127 9.63 -13.72 -3.43
CA GLN A 127 10.19 -14.33 -4.63
C GLN A 127 9.59 -15.71 -4.88
N SER A 128 9.47 -16.51 -3.82
CA SER A 128 8.81 -17.81 -3.83
C SER A 128 7.79 -17.93 -2.70
N TRP A 129 6.76 -18.73 -2.94
CA TRP A 129 5.63 -18.92 -2.04
C TRP A 129 5.34 -20.41 -1.86
N GLU A 130 5.10 -20.82 -0.62
CA GLU A 130 4.72 -22.19 -0.28
C GLU A 130 3.38 -22.23 0.44
N ARG A 131 2.58 -23.28 0.16
CA ARG A 131 1.28 -23.48 0.79
C ARG A 131 1.45 -23.98 2.23
N VAL A 132 0.74 -23.34 3.16
CA VAL A 132 0.76 -23.66 4.59
C VAL A 132 -0.50 -24.39 5.02
N ALA A 133 -1.68 -23.90 4.60
CA ALA A 133 -2.96 -24.51 4.96
C ALA A 133 -3.25 -25.72 4.07
N THR A 134 -2.85 -26.91 4.53
CA THR A 134 -3.00 -28.18 3.79
C THR A 134 -4.27 -28.95 4.18
N ILE A 135 -4.89 -28.65 5.32
CA ILE A 135 -6.09 -29.36 5.80
C ILE A 135 -7.41 -28.78 5.27
N LEU A 136 -7.43 -27.53 4.81
CA LEU A 136 -8.61 -26.90 4.22
C LEU A 136 -8.64 -27.22 2.73
N GLU A 137 -9.41 -28.25 2.36
CA GLU A 137 -9.58 -28.72 0.98
C GLU A 137 -11.04 -28.60 0.51
N PRO A 138 -11.30 -28.15 -0.74
CA PRO A 138 -10.33 -27.52 -1.65
C PRO A 138 -9.69 -26.26 -1.05
N PRO A 139 -8.57 -25.73 -1.57
CA PRO A 139 -7.87 -24.61 -0.94
C PRO A 139 -8.80 -23.38 -0.80
N VAL A 140 -8.70 -22.70 0.34
CA VAL A 140 -9.43 -21.46 0.63
C VAL A 140 -9.12 -20.33 -0.34
N ASP A 141 -10.11 -19.49 -0.55
CA ASP A 141 -10.01 -18.27 -1.35
C ASP A 141 -10.12 -17.04 -0.45
N PHE A 142 -9.09 -16.79 0.35
CA PHE A 142 -9.12 -15.65 1.25
C PHE A 142 -8.97 -14.35 0.47
N HIS A 143 -10.02 -13.52 0.46
CA HIS A 143 -10.00 -12.15 -0.06
C HIS A 143 -9.91 -11.11 1.04
N ALA A 144 -10.29 -11.48 2.27
CA ALA A 144 -10.02 -10.70 3.47
C ALA A 144 -9.24 -11.60 4.42
N MET A 145 -8.08 -11.14 4.87
CA MET A 145 -7.20 -11.90 5.77
C MET A 145 -6.39 -10.93 6.63
N THR A 146 -6.16 -11.30 7.87
CA THR A 146 -5.31 -10.54 8.79
C THR A 146 -4.45 -11.46 9.64
N ILE A 147 -3.25 -11.02 9.97
CA ILE A 147 -2.34 -11.65 10.91
C ILE A 147 -2.20 -10.79 12.16
N SER A 148 -2.19 -11.41 13.33
CA SER A 148 -2.01 -10.69 14.59
C SER A 148 -0.57 -10.21 14.74
N LYS A 149 -0.40 -8.94 15.11
CA LYS A 149 0.91 -8.36 15.38
C LYS A 149 1.46 -8.80 16.74
N SER A 150 0.60 -8.92 17.75
CA SER A 150 0.97 -9.33 19.10
C SER A 150 1.22 -10.83 19.21
N ASP A 151 0.62 -11.63 18.33
CA ASP A 151 0.85 -13.08 18.23
C ASP A 151 0.70 -13.56 16.77
N PRO A 152 1.81 -13.60 15.99
CA PRO A 152 1.77 -13.98 14.58
C PRO A 152 1.36 -15.43 14.29
N SER A 153 1.16 -16.27 15.31
CA SER A 153 0.55 -17.59 15.11
C SER A 153 -0.95 -17.49 14.78
N ILE A 154 -1.57 -16.35 15.08
CA ILE A 154 -2.99 -16.09 14.86
C ILE A 154 -3.22 -15.42 13.52
N ILE A 155 -3.96 -16.12 12.65
CA ILE A 155 -4.39 -15.61 11.34
C ILE A 155 -5.91 -15.83 11.24
N ILE A 156 -6.62 -14.81 10.76
CA ILE A 156 -8.05 -14.89 10.47
C ILE A 156 -8.25 -14.62 8.98
N GLY A 157 -8.99 -15.47 8.30
CA GLY A 157 -9.26 -15.37 6.87
C GLY A 157 -10.72 -15.65 6.54
N PHE A 158 -11.31 -14.83 5.67
CA PHE A 158 -12.66 -15.01 5.15
C PHE A 158 -12.61 -15.62 3.75
N ASP A 159 -13.15 -16.82 3.59
CA ASP A 159 -13.20 -17.55 2.33
C ASP A 159 -14.32 -17.02 1.42
N SER A 160 -13.94 -16.32 0.36
CA SER A 160 -14.87 -15.77 -0.63
C SER A 160 -15.52 -16.84 -1.52
N GLY A 161 -15.05 -18.09 -1.43
CA GLY A 161 -15.76 -19.26 -1.95
C GLY A 161 -17.03 -19.63 -1.16
N GLY A 162 -17.33 -18.91 -0.07
CA GLY A 162 -18.58 -19.03 0.69
C GLY A 162 -18.55 -20.05 1.82
N ARG A 163 -17.38 -20.59 2.18
CA ARG A 163 -17.24 -21.53 3.32
C ARG A 163 -17.17 -20.83 4.68
N GLY A 164 -16.82 -19.55 4.69
CA GLY A 164 -16.94 -18.70 5.87
C GLY A 164 -15.64 -18.16 6.43
N LEU A 165 -15.69 -17.75 7.70
CA LEU A 165 -14.57 -17.17 8.43
C LEU A 165 -13.80 -18.27 9.17
N PHE A 166 -12.47 -18.27 9.01
CA PHE A 166 -11.59 -19.25 9.62
C PHE A 166 -10.55 -18.56 10.47
N LYS A 167 -10.16 -19.22 11.57
CA LYS A 167 -9.06 -18.80 12.45
C LYS A 167 -8.09 -19.94 12.65
N THR A 168 -6.82 -19.61 12.74
CA THR A 168 -5.73 -20.50 13.19
C THR A 168 -5.05 -19.86 14.39
N THR A 169 -4.45 -20.67 15.25
CA THR A 169 -3.57 -20.25 16.35
C THR A 169 -2.22 -20.95 16.29
N ASP A 170 -1.87 -21.53 15.13
CA ASP A 170 -0.64 -22.29 14.90
C ASP A 170 -0.01 -21.96 13.53
N ALA A 171 -0.16 -20.69 13.11
CA ALA A 171 0.39 -20.15 11.88
C ALA A 171 -0.11 -20.83 10.59
N GLY A 172 -1.32 -21.38 10.63
CA GLY A 172 -2.04 -21.93 9.46
C GLY A 172 -1.98 -23.43 9.31
N ILE A 173 -1.49 -24.17 10.32
CA ILE A 173 -1.41 -25.65 10.30
C ILE A 173 -2.80 -26.24 10.55
N THR A 174 -3.51 -25.75 11.57
CA THR A 174 -4.89 -26.12 11.91
C THR A 174 -5.81 -24.91 11.93
N TRP A 175 -7.10 -25.15 11.71
CA TRP A 175 -8.10 -24.11 11.54
C TRP A 175 -9.41 -24.48 12.23
N GLU A 176 -10.03 -23.48 12.84
CA GLU A 176 -11.40 -23.50 13.33
C GLU A 176 -12.28 -22.57 12.49
N THR A 177 -13.55 -22.91 12.36
CA THR A 177 -14.56 -22.03 11.74
C THR A 177 -15.13 -21.11 12.81
N LEU A 178 -15.17 -19.82 12.51
CA LEU A 178 -15.79 -18.81 13.35
C LEU A 178 -17.22 -18.53 12.90
N GLN A 179 -18.07 -18.11 13.83
CA GLN A 179 -19.36 -17.53 13.48
C GLN A 179 -19.14 -16.15 12.89
N TYR A 180 -19.92 -15.80 11.87
CA TYR A 180 -19.81 -14.48 11.25
C TYR A 180 -21.18 -14.02 10.72
N PRO A 181 -21.50 -12.73 10.84
CA PRO A 181 -22.86 -12.21 10.64
C PRO A 181 -23.20 -11.95 9.16
N ASP A 182 -22.18 -11.77 8.32
CA ASP A 182 -22.31 -11.48 6.89
C ASP A 182 -20.96 -11.58 6.16
N VAL A 183 -20.97 -11.45 4.84
CA VAL A 183 -19.78 -11.36 3.97
C VAL A 183 -18.80 -10.32 4.52
N VAL A 184 -17.60 -10.78 4.84
CA VAL A 184 -16.54 -9.94 5.41
C VAL A 184 -15.71 -9.34 4.28
N SER A 185 -15.63 -8.01 4.27
CA SER A 185 -14.85 -7.25 3.28
C SER A 185 -13.53 -6.73 3.85
N ALA A 186 -13.42 -6.62 5.17
CA ALA A 186 -12.21 -6.18 5.85
C ALA A 186 -12.07 -6.88 7.21
N LEU A 187 -10.84 -7.26 7.55
CA LEU A 187 -10.48 -7.88 8.83
C LEU A 187 -9.29 -7.16 9.42
N THR A 188 -9.28 -6.99 10.74
CA THR A 188 -8.10 -6.56 11.48
C THR A 188 -8.11 -7.12 12.89
N ILE A 189 -6.93 -7.35 13.47
CA ILE A 189 -6.75 -7.74 14.86
C ILE A 189 -6.11 -6.58 15.59
N SER A 190 -6.54 -6.34 16.83
CA SER A 190 -5.95 -5.33 17.71
C SER A 190 -4.44 -5.57 17.82
N PRO A 191 -3.61 -4.53 17.64
CA PRO A 191 -2.16 -4.69 17.64
C PRO A 191 -1.59 -5.10 19.01
N ASN A 192 -2.39 -4.96 20.08
CA ASN A 192 -1.99 -5.23 21.47
C ASN A 192 -2.78 -6.37 22.12
N ASP A 193 -3.80 -6.89 21.44
CA ASP A 193 -4.67 -7.93 21.98
C ASP A 193 -5.06 -8.91 20.85
N PRO A 194 -4.48 -10.12 20.81
CA PRO A 194 -4.77 -11.06 19.75
C PRO A 194 -6.21 -11.64 19.79
N ASN A 195 -6.94 -11.45 20.90
CA ASN A 195 -8.31 -11.93 21.06
C ASN A 195 -9.36 -10.91 20.59
N MET A 196 -8.94 -9.66 20.32
CA MET A 196 -9.82 -8.60 19.83
C MET A 196 -9.63 -8.40 18.33
N ALA A 197 -10.58 -8.88 17.54
CA ALA A 197 -10.64 -8.73 16.10
C ALA A 197 -11.85 -7.89 15.69
N PHE A 198 -11.77 -7.28 14.52
CA PHE A 198 -12.84 -6.49 13.92
C PHE A 198 -13.11 -6.98 12.50
N ALA A 199 -14.38 -7.11 12.17
CA ALA A 199 -14.84 -7.48 10.84
C ALA A 199 -15.73 -6.36 10.27
N GLY A 200 -15.30 -5.79 9.14
CA GLY A 200 -16.11 -4.89 8.34
C GLY A 200 -16.96 -5.68 7.35
N THR A 201 -18.27 -5.49 7.40
CA THR A 201 -19.23 -6.15 6.51
C THR A 201 -20.19 -5.12 5.90
N GLY A 202 -21.01 -5.55 4.94
CA GLY A 202 -22.09 -4.71 4.38
C GLY A 202 -23.16 -4.29 5.41
N LYS A 203 -23.24 -4.94 6.57
CA LYS A 203 -24.18 -4.63 7.66
C LYS A 203 -23.59 -3.75 8.76
N GLY A 204 -22.28 -3.50 8.74
CA GLY A 204 -21.57 -2.72 9.75
C GLY A 204 -20.27 -3.36 10.21
N ILE A 205 -19.72 -2.81 11.27
CA ILE A 205 -18.49 -3.28 11.93
C ILE A 205 -18.88 -4.18 13.10
N PHE A 206 -18.28 -5.36 13.15
CA PHE A 206 -18.44 -6.33 14.22
C PHE A 206 -17.12 -6.48 14.97
N VAL A 207 -17.21 -6.80 16.25
CA VAL A 207 -16.06 -7.06 17.13
C VAL A 207 -16.16 -8.51 17.58
N SER A 208 -15.02 -9.22 17.63
CA SER A 208 -14.97 -10.55 18.23
C SER A 208 -15.41 -10.48 19.69
N ASN A 209 -16.02 -11.56 20.17
CA ASN A 209 -16.21 -11.77 21.59
C ASN A 209 -15.43 -13.02 22.01
N GLU A 210 -15.13 -13.18 23.28
CA GLU A 210 -14.31 -14.27 23.82
C GLU A 210 -14.89 -15.68 23.57
N HIS A 211 -16.09 -15.79 22.95
CA HIS A 211 -16.85 -17.02 22.81
C HIS A 211 -17.40 -17.30 21.39
N GLU A 212 -17.31 -16.37 20.43
CA GLU A 212 -17.84 -16.48 19.05
C GLU A 212 -17.06 -15.64 18.03
#